data_AF-A0A0S8IRB4-F1
#
_entry.id   AF-A0A0S8IRB4-F1
#
_cell.length_a   1.000
_cell.length_b   1.000
_cell.length_c   1.000
_cell.angle_alpha   90.00
_cell.angle_beta   90.00
_cell.angle_gamma   90.00
#
_symmetry.space_group_name_H-M   'P 1'
#
loop_
_entity.id
_entity.type
_entity.pdbx_description
1 polymer ?
#
loop_
_entity_poly.entity_id
_entity_poly.type
_entity_poly.pdbx_seq_one_letter_code
_entity_poly.pdbx_strand_id
1 'polypeptide(L)'
;MEMRGLRVVLMVALVVLMAGGFAVAQARPERPGRGARGERGFARGAGQILNQLQELDLTDEQRAEIQKLQADFQKRMEELQQQMRGKLEELRKFRQENPNDQEGLRKKREEMREQMAPLREAAQGFIEEVKGVLNEEQLKKFNELMAQRGGAGAMGRGARMGRGAMQALIDLLGQLGLTNEQQQKIDVMRANFEKKIAAEAEARRGQQGARRMLRQMPPTREQMQTFIEEVKTVLDEAQLKKFNELLEQRGGLDGLMGAPGGAAGRFGRGAVGGVILGLTPRAMEDMKLTEEQKNKLNELARKLQDEQQQILQKYRDLVKEVLTPEQAEQYEKAVTEMRDRFQNRIRGGRRGEFGNRQRRGDGADGQPPAPPE
;
A
#
# COMPACT_ATOMS: atom_id res chain seq x y z
N MET A 1 -30.92 25.49 50.78
CA MET A 1 -30.97 24.02 50.56
C MET A 1 -32.01 23.84 49.44
N GLU A 2 -31.79 23.24 48.27
CA GLU A 2 -31.35 21.86 48.02
C GLU A 2 -30.85 21.62 46.55
N MET A 3 -30.16 22.55 45.88
CA MET A 3 -29.54 22.24 44.57
C MET A 3 -28.11 21.69 44.66
N ARG A 4 -27.49 21.77 45.84
CA ARG A 4 -26.16 21.19 46.12
C ARG A 4 -26.23 19.69 46.41
N GLY A 5 -27.32 19.21 47.03
CA GLY A 5 -27.53 17.79 47.30
C GLY A 5 -27.76 16.98 46.03
N LEU A 6 -28.58 17.49 45.10
CA LEU A 6 -28.88 16.79 43.84
C LEU A 6 -27.62 16.56 42.98
N ARG A 7 -26.69 17.52 42.95
CA ARG A 7 -25.43 17.41 42.18
C ARG A 7 -24.46 16.39 42.76
N VAL A 8 -24.38 16.26 44.09
CA VAL A 8 -23.53 15.25 44.75
C VAL A 8 -24.10 13.85 44.53
N VAL A 9 -25.43 13.68 44.61
CA VAL A 9 -26.08 12.38 44.36
C VAL A 9 -25.92 11.95 42.90
N LEU A 10 -26.01 12.86 41.94
CA LEU A 10 -25.82 12.55 40.51
C LEU A 10 -24.36 12.22 40.16
N MET A 11 -23.37 12.86 40.81
CA MET A 11 -21.96 12.52 40.61
C MET A 11 -21.57 11.17 41.23
N VAL A 12 -22.10 10.82 42.42
CA VAL A 12 -21.84 9.51 43.04
C VAL A 12 -22.46 8.37 42.21
N ALA A 13 -23.65 8.58 41.63
CA ALA A 13 -24.28 7.61 40.73
C ALA A 13 -23.46 7.38 39.43
N LEU A 14 -22.78 8.41 38.91
CA LEU A 14 -21.96 8.30 37.71
C LEU A 14 -20.63 7.54 37.97
N VAL A 15 -20.05 7.68 39.17
CA VAL A 15 -18.80 7.00 39.57
C VAL A 15 -19.06 5.51 39.86
N VAL A 16 -20.21 5.15 40.43
CA VAL A 16 -20.59 3.74 40.66
C VAL A 16 -20.88 3.01 39.32
N LEU A 17 -21.40 3.71 38.31
CA LEU A 17 -21.58 3.16 36.96
C LEU A 17 -20.27 2.91 36.20
N MET A 18 -19.18 3.63 36.52
CA MET A 18 -17.86 3.39 35.92
C MET A 18 -17.04 2.30 36.63
N ALA A 19 -17.37 1.94 37.87
CA ALA A 19 -16.67 0.90 38.63
C ALA A 19 -17.23 -0.53 38.40
N GLY A 20 -18.44 -0.67 37.84
CA GLY A 20 -19.12 -1.97 37.62
C GLY A 20 -18.79 -2.70 36.32
N GLY A 21 -17.78 -2.27 35.56
CA GLY A 21 -17.55 -2.70 34.16
C GLY A 21 -16.44 -3.73 33.90
N PHE A 22 -15.94 -4.46 34.90
CA PHE A 22 -14.82 -5.39 34.70
C PHE A 22 -15.01 -6.75 35.40
N ALA A 23 -16.00 -7.56 35.00
CA ALA A 23 -16.03 -8.97 35.38
C ALA A 23 -16.93 -9.88 34.51
N VAL A 24 -16.92 -9.76 33.18
CA VAL A 24 -17.34 -10.89 32.31
C VAL A 24 -16.52 -10.88 31.02
N ALA A 25 -15.26 -11.31 31.10
CA ALA A 25 -14.55 -11.76 29.90
C ALA A 25 -15.10 -13.13 29.52
N GLN A 26 -16.18 -13.12 28.75
CA GLN A 26 -16.72 -14.31 28.09
C GLN A 26 -15.60 -14.99 27.30
N ALA A 27 -15.39 -16.28 27.56
CA ALA A 27 -14.68 -17.19 26.68
C ALA A 27 -15.32 -17.10 25.30
N ARG A 28 -14.72 -16.30 24.42
CA ARG A 28 -15.14 -16.23 23.03
C ARG A 28 -14.76 -17.56 22.40
N PRO A 29 -15.70 -18.30 21.77
CA PRO A 29 -15.35 -19.48 20.99
C PRO A 29 -14.29 -19.06 19.97
N GLU A 30 -13.27 -19.90 19.82
CA GLU A 30 -12.23 -19.77 18.81
C GLU A 30 -12.90 -19.43 17.48
N ARG A 31 -12.77 -18.17 17.05
CA ARG A 31 -13.20 -17.80 15.71
C ARG A 31 -12.40 -18.68 14.77
N PRO A 32 -13.05 -19.45 13.86
CA PRO A 32 -12.36 -20.26 12.87
C PRO A 32 -11.23 -19.44 12.29
N GLY A 33 -10.01 -19.91 12.53
CA GLY A 33 -8.80 -19.15 12.30
C GLY A 33 -8.89 -18.48 10.95
N ARG A 34 -8.69 -17.16 10.95
CA ARG A 34 -8.63 -16.31 9.75
C ARG A 34 -7.61 -16.95 8.80
N GLY A 35 -8.12 -17.82 7.93
CA GLY A 35 -7.32 -18.78 7.19
C GLY A 35 -6.20 -18.07 6.46
N ALA A 36 -5.02 -18.69 6.49
CA ALA A 36 -3.78 -18.21 5.90
C ALA A 36 -4.05 -17.46 4.58
N ARG A 37 -4.07 -16.13 4.65
CA ARG A 37 -4.40 -15.24 3.53
C ARG A 37 -3.26 -15.18 2.48
N GLY A 38 -2.38 -16.17 2.46
CA GLY A 38 -1.12 -16.19 1.72
C GLY A 38 -1.12 -17.02 0.44
N GLU A 39 -2.01 -18.01 0.30
CA GLU A 39 -1.86 -19.01 -0.77
C GLU A 39 -2.62 -18.70 -2.06
N ARG A 40 -3.59 -17.77 -2.03
CA ARG A 40 -4.38 -17.41 -3.23
C ARG A 40 -3.79 -16.26 -4.05
N GLY A 41 -2.51 -15.92 -3.87
CA GLY A 41 -1.91 -14.74 -4.49
C GLY A 41 -1.66 -14.86 -5.99
N PHE A 42 -1.23 -16.04 -6.46
CA PHE A 42 -0.77 -16.20 -7.85
C PHE A 42 -1.88 -16.67 -8.80
N ALA A 43 -2.69 -17.65 -8.38
CA ALA A 43 -3.82 -18.16 -9.17
C ALA A 43 -4.90 -17.09 -9.46
N ARG A 44 -4.93 -16.00 -8.68
CA ARG A 44 -5.89 -14.90 -8.89
C ARG A 44 -5.57 -14.05 -10.12
N GLY A 45 -4.32 -14.04 -10.59
CA GLY A 45 -3.91 -13.25 -11.75
C GLY A 45 -4.55 -13.76 -13.05
N ALA A 46 -4.39 -15.05 -13.34
CA ALA A 46 -4.95 -15.65 -14.57
C ALA A 46 -6.49 -15.70 -14.56
N GLY A 47 -7.10 -16.03 -13.42
CA GLY A 47 -8.57 -16.02 -13.31
C GLY A 47 -9.18 -14.62 -13.52
N GLN A 48 -8.43 -13.55 -13.25
CA GLN A 48 -8.87 -12.19 -13.55
C GLN A 48 -8.80 -11.82 -15.04
N ILE A 49 -7.95 -12.49 -15.83
CA ILE A 49 -7.85 -12.28 -17.27
C ILE A 49 -9.09 -12.89 -17.94
N LEU A 50 -9.50 -14.08 -17.53
CA LEU A 50 -10.71 -14.73 -18.05
C LEU A 50 -11.96 -13.88 -17.83
N ASN A 51 -12.08 -13.24 -16.66
CA ASN A 51 -13.19 -12.32 -16.41
C ASN A 51 -13.17 -11.10 -17.33
N GLN A 52 -12.00 -10.66 -17.82
CA GLN A 52 -11.90 -9.55 -18.78
C GLN A 52 -12.25 -9.97 -20.20
N LEU A 53 -11.98 -11.23 -20.56
CA LEU A 53 -12.40 -11.77 -21.85
C LEU A 53 -13.92 -11.81 -21.98
N GLN A 54 -14.66 -11.91 -20.87
CA GLN A 54 -16.13 -11.80 -20.88
C GLN A 54 -16.63 -10.39 -21.21
N GLU A 55 -15.80 -9.35 -21.03
CA GLU A 55 -16.13 -7.97 -21.42
C GLU A 55 -15.83 -7.71 -22.90
N LEU A 56 -15.20 -8.66 -23.59
CA LEU A 56 -15.00 -8.63 -25.03
C LEU A 56 -16.19 -9.32 -25.71
N ASP A 57 -16.68 -8.71 -26.79
CA ASP A 57 -17.74 -9.27 -27.63
C ASP A 57 -17.16 -10.38 -28.52
N LEU A 58 -16.78 -11.50 -27.89
CA LEU A 58 -16.15 -12.66 -28.55
C LEU A 58 -17.17 -13.47 -29.35
N THR A 59 -16.78 -13.91 -30.56
CA THR A 59 -17.57 -14.86 -31.37
C THR A 59 -17.57 -16.25 -30.73
N ASP A 60 -18.50 -17.12 -31.15
CA ASP A 60 -18.59 -18.49 -30.63
C ASP A 60 -17.33 -19.31 -30.93
N GLU A 61 -16.72 -19.10 -32.09
CA GLU A 61 -15.45 -19.72 -32.50
C GLU A 61 -14.29 -19.27 -31.59
N GLN A 62 -14.13 -17.96 -31.38
CA GLN A 62 -13.11 -17.41 -30.49
C GLN A 62 -13.28 -17.90 -29.05
N ARG A 63 -14.53 -18.00 -28.55
CA ARG A 63 -14.83 -18.56 -27.22
C ARG A 63 -14.39 -20.01 -27.12
N ALA A 64 -14.68 -20.83 -28.14
CA ALA A 64 -14.28 -22.22 -28.16
C ALA A 64 -12.75 -22.40 -28.17
N GLU A 65 -12.03 -21.58 -28.93
CA GLU A 65 -10.56 -21.59 -28.94
C GLU A 65 -9.97 -21.15 -27.60
N ILE A 66 -10.44 -20.03 -27.04
CA ILE A 66 -10.01 -19.53 -25.73
C ILE A 66 -10.29 -20.56 -24.63
N GLN A 67 -11.40 -21.29 -24.68
CA GLN A 67 -11.71 -22.36 -23.72
C GLN A 67 -10.70 -23.52 -23.81
N LYS A 68 -10.26 -23.90 -25.02
CA LYS A 68 -9.20 -24.90 -25.20
C LYS A 68 -7.87 -24.41 -24.63
N LEU A 69 -7.46 -23.19 -24.97
CA LEU A 69 -6.25 -22.55 -24.42
C LEU A 69 -6.30 -22.49 -22.89
N GLN A 70 -7.48 -22.19 -22.32
CA GLN A 70 -7.68 -22.16 -20.89
C GLN A 70 -7.49 -23.54 -20.24
N ALA A 71 -8.03 -24.60 -20.84
CA ALA A 71 -7.87 -25.96 -20.32
C ALA A 71 -6.40 -26.41 -20.34
N ASP A 72 -5.69 -26.15 -21.44
CA ASP A 72 -4.27 -26.47 -21.58
C ASP A 72 -3.42 -25.67 -20.58
N PHE A 73 -3.70 -24.38 -20.43
CA PHE A 73 -3.05 -23.53 -19.44
C PHE A 73 -3.32 -24.01 -18.00
N GLN A 74 -4.55 -24.38 -17.67
CA GLN A 74 -4.90 -24.93 -16.36
C GLN A 74 -4.08 -26.18 -16.04
N LYS A 75 -3.98 -27.12 -17.00
CA LYS A 75 -3.18 -28.33 -16.83
C LYS A 75 -1.69 -28.01 -16.60
N ARG A 76 -1.09 -27.14 -17.42
CA ARG A 76 0.30 -26.69 -17.23
C ARG A 76 0.51 -26.03 -15.86
N MET A 77 -0.44 -25.21 -15.42
CA MET A 77 -0.37 -24.53 -14.13
C MET A 77 -0.53 -25.47 -12.94
N GLU A 78 -1.34 -26.53 -13.04
CA GLU A 78 -1.47 -27.55 -12.01
C GLU A 78 -0.15 -28.30 -11.81
N GLU A 79 0.51 -28.73 -12.89
CA GLU A 79 1.82 -29.38 -12.85
C GLU A 79 2.87 -28.47 -12.18
N LEU A 80 2.93 -27.19 -12.59
CA LEU A 80 3.85 -26.21 -11.99
C LEU A 80 3.52 -25.91 -10.52
N GLN A 81 2.24 -25.88 -10.15
CA GLN A 81 1.82 -25.69 -8.75
C GLN A 81 2.20 -26.89 -7.88
N GLN A 82 2.10 -28.12 -8.38
CA GLN A 82 2.54 -29.31 -7.65
C GLN A 82 4.06 -29.26 -7.40
N GLN A 83 4.85 -28.89 -8.40
CA GLN A 83 6.29 -28.69 -8.23
C GLN A 83 6.59 -27.61 -7.17
N MET A 84 5.88 -26.49 -7.21
CA MET A 84 6.01 -25.43 -6.21
C MET A 84 5.61 -25.87 -4.79
N ARG A 85 4.57 -26.70 -4.65
CA ARG A 85 4.17 -27.27 -3.35
C ARG A 85 5.29 -28.15 -2.78
N GLY A 86 5.86 -29.05 -3.59
CA GLY A 86 7.00 -29.87 -3.19
C GLY A 86 8.18 -29.02 -2.70
N LYS A 87 8.55 -27.97 -3.44
CA LYS A 87 9.62 -27.04 -3.04
C LYS A 87 9.32 -26.25 -1.77
N LEU A 88 8.06 -25.86 -1.55
CA LEU A 88 7.64 -25.18 -0.32
C LEU A 88 7.73 -26.13 0.89
N GLU A 89 7.38 -27.40 0.71
CA GLU A 89 7.54 -28.42 1.74
C GLU A 89 9.02 -28.68 2.06
N GLU A 90 9.88 -28.81 1.04
CA GLU A 90 11.33 -28.90 1.22
C GLU A 90 11.85 -27.69 2.03
N LEU A 91 11.47 -26.46 1.65
CA LEU A 91 11.89 -25.26 2.37
C LEU A 91 11.35 -25.23 3.81
N ARG A 92 10.14 -25.75 4.04
CA ARG A 92 9.55 -25.83 5.38
C ARG A 92 10.30 -26.84 6.25
N LYS A 93 10.56 -28.05 5.75
CA LYS A 93 11.36 -29.08 6.44
C LYS A 93 12.77 -28.57 6.72
N PHE A 94 13.41 -27.97 5.71
CA PHE A 94 14.74 -27.38 5.86
C PHE A 94 14.80 -26.36 7.01
N ARG A 95 13.78 -25.49 7.13
CA ARG A 95 13.71 -24.50 8.22
C ARG A 95 13.53 -25.15 9.60
N GLN A 96 12.82 -26.27 9.67
CA GLN A 96 12.58 -26.99 10.92
C GLN A 96 13.84 -27.74 11.38
N GLU A 97 14.50 -28.42 10.44
CA GLU A 97 15.73 -29.19 10.69
C GLU A 97 16.95 -28.27 10.91
N ASN A 98 16.99 -27.12 10.23
CA ASN A 98 18.13 -26.20 10.21
C ASN A 98 17.72 -24.75 10.57
N PRO A 99 17.21 -24.49 11.78
CA PRO A 99 16.64 -23.18 12.15
C PRO A 99 17.66 -22.02 12.08
N ASN A 100 18.95 -22.34 12.26
CA ASN A 100 20.04 -21.34 12.29
C ASN A 100 20.82 -21.25 10.96
N ASP A 101 20.58 -22.15 9.99
CA ASP A 101 21.29 -22.10 8.70
C ASP A 101 20.66 -21.08 7.75
N GLN A 102 21.12 -19.84 7.85
CA GLN A 102 20.68 -18.75 6.99
C GLN A 102 21.17 -18.89 5.55
N GLU A 103 22.31 -19.56 5.31
CA GLU A 103 22.85 -19.72 3.96
C GLU A 103 22.07 -20.78 3.19
N GLY A 104 21.82 -21.94 3.79
CA GLY A 104 20.97 -22.97 3.19
C GLY A 104 19.55 -22.48 2.93
N LEU A 105 18.97 -21.70 3.86
CA LEU A 105 17.68 -21.03 3.63
C LEU A 105 17.73 -20.03 2.46
N ARG A 106 18.89 -19.42 2.17
CA ARG A 106 19.06 -18.53 1.02
C ARG A 106 19.04 -19.31 -0.27
N LYS A 107 19.83 -20.40 -0.36
CA LYS A 107 19.89 -21.29 -1.53
C LYS A 107 18.51 -21.87 -1.85
N LYS A 108 17.78 -22.37 -0.85
CA LYS A 108 16.40 -22.87 -1.05
C LYS A 108 15.41 -21.81 -1.52
N ARG A 109 15.60 -20.53 -1.15
CA ARG A 109 14.79 -19.43 -1.70
C ARG A 109 15.17 -19.07 -3.13
N GLU A 110 16.44 -19.20 -3.49
CA GLU A 110 16.93 -19.03 -4.87
C GLU A 110 16.35 -20.13 -5.77
N GLU A 111 16.40 -21.41 -5.35
CA GLU A 111 15.72 -22.53 -6.03
C GLU A 111 14.22 -22.24 -6.25
N MET A 112 13.50 -21.79 -5.21
CA MET A 112 12.09 -21.42 -5.37
C MET A 112 11.88 -20.25 -6.34
N ARG A 113 12.85 -19.33 -6.46
CA ARG A 113 12.74 -18.18 -7.36
C ARG A 113 12.92 -18.61 -8.81
N GLU A 114 13.83 -19.53 -9.07
CA GLU A 114 14.03 -20.15 -10.38
C GLU A 114 12.78 -20.93 -10.79
N GLN A 115 12.20 -21.71 -9.88
CA GLN A 115 10.95 -22.44 -10.13
C GLN A 115 9.72 -21.54 -10.38
N MET A 116 9.78 -20.26 -9.97
CA MET A 116 8.75 -19.27 -10.29
C MET A 116 8.85 -18.69 -11.71
N ALA A 117 9.97 -18.85 -12.40
CA ALA A 117 10.13 -18.42 -13.79
C ALA A 117 9.14 -19.11 -14.74
N PRO A 118 9.04 -20.46 -14.78
CA PRO A 118 8.11 -21.14 -15.69
C PRO A 118 6.64 -20.80 -15.41
N LEU A 119 6.28 -20.52 -14.15
CA LEU A 119 4.93 -20.02 -13.81
C LEU A 119 4.60 -18.68 -14.48
N ARG A 120 5.59 -17.78 -14.60
CA ARG A 120 5.41 -16.49 -15.26
C ARG A 120 5.40 -16.65 -16.77
N GLU A 121 6.31 -17.45 -17.30
CA GLU A 121 6.41 -17.75 -18.74
C GLU A 121 5.13 -18.43 -19.23
N ALA A 122 4.60 -19.42 -18.52
CA ALA A 122 3.32 -20.05 -18.86
C ALA A 122 2.17 -19.04 -18.87
N ALA A 123 2.12 -18.13 -17.88
CA ALA A 123 1.08 -17.10 -17.81
C ALA A 123 1.22 -16.07 -18.95
N GLN A 124 2.44 -15.69 -19.32
CA GLN A 124 2.70 -14.80 -20.45
C GLN A 124 2.36 -15.48 -21.79
N GLY A 125 2.79 -16.73 -21.97
CA GLY A 125 2.48 -17.53 -23.15
C GLY A 125 0.99 -17.65 -23.38
N PHE A 126 0.22 -17.97 -22.33
CA PHE A 126 -1.25 -18.00 -22.42
C PHE A 126 -1.85 -16.65 -22.85
N ILE A 127 -1.32 -15.52 -22.33
CA ILE A 127 -1.80 -14.19 -22.74
C ILE A 127 -1.51 -13.94 -24.22
N GLU A 128 -0.32 -14.28 -24.71
CA GLU A 128 0.04 -14.11 -26.12
C GLU A 128 -0.78 -15.03 -27.04
N GLU A 129 -1.01 -16.28 -26.63
CA GLU A 129 -1.90 -17.22 -27.35
C GLU A 129 -3.33 -16.67 -27.44
N VAL A 130 -3.88 -16.14 -26.34
CA VAL A 130 -5.20 -15.49 -26.34
C VAL A 130 -5.24 -14.28 -27.26
N LYS A 131 -4.22 -13.42 -27.23
CA LYS A 131 -4.15 -12.24 -28.14
C LYS A 131 -4.16 -12.65 -29.60
N GLY A 132 -3.56 -13.79 -29.96
CA GLY A 132 -3.57 -14.32 -31.33
C GLY A 132 -4.96 -14.71 -31.85
N VAL A 133 -5.92 -14.96 -30.96
CA VAL A 133 -7.32 -15.30 -31.31
C VAL A 133 -8.19 -14.05 -31.47
N LEU A 134 -7.79 -12.91 -30.89
CA LEU A 134 -8.56 -11.67 -30.91
C LEU A 134 -8.37 -10.92 -32.24
N ASN A 135 -9.43 -10.25 -32.70
CA ASN A 135 -9.30 -9.28 -33.79
C ASN A 135 -8.69 -7.95 -33.27
N GLU A 136 -8.36 -7.03 -34.18
CA GLU A 136 -7.67 -5.77 -33.84
C GLU A 136 -8.44 -4.91 -32.82
N GLU A 137 -9.76 -4.80 -32.96
CA GLU A 137 -10.61 -4.01 -32.07
C GLU A 137 -10.67 -4.61 -30.66
N GLN A 138 -10.86 -5.93 -30.58
CA GLN A 138 -10.88 -6.68 -29.32
C GLN A 138 -9.51 -6.65 -28.63
N LEU A 139 -8.42 -6.76 -29.39
CA LEU A 139 -7.06 -6.70 -28.87
C LEU A 139 -6.76 -5.33 -28.25
N LYS A 140 -7.20 -4.24 -28.88
CA LYS A 140 -7.09 -2.89 -28.31
C LYS A 140 -7.83 -2.78 -26.99
N LYS A 141 -9.10 -3.19 -26.94
CA LYS A 141 -9.92 -3.20 -25.71
C LYS A 141 -9.30 -4.08 -24.62
N PHE A 142 -8.78 -5.25 -24.99
CA PHE A 142 -8.07 -6.14 -24.08
C PHE A 142 -6.83 -5.49 -23.46
N ASN A 143 -6.01 -4.82 -24.27
CA ASN A 143 -4.82 -4.11 -23.79
C ASN A 143 -5.19 -2.94 -22.85
N GLU A 144 -6.26 -2.21 -23.15
CA GLU A 144 -6.79 -1.14 -22.28
C GLU A 144 -7.25 -1.69 -20.92
N LEU A 145 -8.01 -2.80 -20.91
CA LEU A 145 -8.44 -3.49 -19.69
C LEU A 145 -7.24 -3.97 -18.85
N MET A 146 -6.23 -4.55 -19.51
CA MET A 146 -5.00 -5.01 -18.86
C MET A 146 -4.18 -3.85 -18.29
N ALA A 147 -4.09 -2.71 -19.00
CA ALA A 147 -3.41 -1.51 -18.53
C ALA A 147 -4.11 -0.89 -17.31
N GLN A 148 -5.44 -0.79 -17.36
CA GLN A 148 -6.25 -0.24 -16.27
C GLN A 148 -6.08 -1.05 -14.97
N ARG A 149 -5.94 -2.38 -15.09
CA ARG A 149 -5.80 -3.29 -13.94
C ARG A 149 -4.36 -3.44 -13.45
N GLY A 150 -3.39 -3.42 -14.37
CA GLY A 150 -1.95 -3.36 -14.08
C GLY A 150 -1.58 -2.10 -13.28
N GLY A 151 -2.33 -1.01 -13.47
CA GLY A 151 -2.19 0.23 -12.70
C GLY A 151 -2.64 0.11 -11.23
N ALA A 152 -3.65 -0.69 -10.90
CA ALA A 152 -4.31 -0.59 -9.58
C ALA A 152 -4.20 -1.82 -8.67
N GLY A 153 -4.04 -3.05 -9.19
CA GLY A 153 -4.29 -4.27 -8.40
C GLY A 153 -3.16 -5.30 -8.28
N ALA A 154 -2.22 -5.36 -9.23
CA ALA A 154 -1.36 -6.54 -9.42
C ALA A 154 -0.04 -6.56 -8.63
N MET A 155 0.32 -5.50 -7.90
CA MET A 155 1.47 -5.53 -6.99
C MET A 155 1.05 -5.08 -5.60
N GLY A 156 1.11 -6.01 -4.65
CA GLY A 156 0.71 -5.79 -3.26
C GLY A 156 1.20 -4.45 -2.71
N ARG A 157 0.32 -3.81 -1.93
CA ARG A 157 0.43 -2.51 -1.23
C ARG A 157 1.76 -2.19 -0.50
N GLY A 158 2.75 -3.10 -0.48
CA GLY A 158 4.03 -2.92 0.19
C GLY A 158 5.25 -2.76 -0.72
N ALA A 159 5.15 -2.92 -2.03
CA ALA A 159 6.31 -2.94 -2.94
C ALA A 159 6.29 -1.87 -4.03
N ARG A 160 5.63 -0.71 -3.79
CA ARG A 160 5.45 0.35 -4.79
C ARG A 160 5.98 1.73 -4.39
N MET A 161 6.76 1.85 -3.31
CA MET A 161 7.32 3.15 -2.93
C MET A 161 8.45 3.63 -3.86
N GLY A 162 9.12 2.75 -4.61
CA GLY A 162 10.16 3.16 -5.57
C GLY A 162 9.69 3.32 -7.01
N ARG A 163 8.58 2.66 -7.40
CA ARG A 163 8.06 2.70 -8.78
C ARG A 163 7.12 3.88 -9.06
N GLY A 164 6.73 4.63 -8.03
CA GLY A 164 5.73 5.71 -8.15
C GLY A 164 6.21 6.88 -9.01
N ALA A 165 7.43 7.36 -8.77
CA ALA A 165 8.03 8.47 -9.52
C ALA A 165 8.21 8.11 -10.99
N MET A 166 8.82 6.96 -11.26
CA MET A 166 9.05 6.52 -12.64
C MET A 166 7.74 6.28 -13.39
N GLN A 167 6.74 5.65 -12.75
CA GLN A 167 5.45 5.45 -13.39
C GLN A 167 4.73 6.77 -13.63
N ALA A 168 4.77 7.71 -12.67
CA ALA A 168 4.20 9.03 -12.84
C ALA A 168 4.80 9.76 -14.05
N LEU A 169 6.11 9.63 -14.26
CA LEU A 169 6.79 10.17 -15.43
C LEU A 169 6.33 9.51 -16.74
N ILE A 170 6.22 8.18 -16.76
CA ILE A 170 5.72 7.43 -17.93
C ILE A 170 4.28 7.86 -18.27
N ASP A 171 3.43 8.03 -17.26
CA ASP A 171 2.05 8.48 -17.45
C ASP A 171 2.00 9.89 -18.07
N LEU A 172 2.95 10.78 -17.70
CA LEU A 172 3.08 12.10 -18.33
C LEU A 172 3.53 11.99 -19.79
N LEU A 173 4.52 11.14 -20.07
CA LEU A 173 5.04 10.92 -21.42
C LEU A 173 3.98 10.34 -22.36
N GLY A 174 3.10 9.48 -21.86
CA GLY A 174 1.96 8.96 -22.62
C GLY A 174 0.98 10.04 -23.10
N GLN A 175 0.95 11.22 -22.47
CA GLN A 175 0.08 12.34 -22.86
C GLN A 175 0.66 13.21 -23.98
N LEU A 176 1.93 13.00 -24.36
CA LEU A 176 2.62 13.82 -25.36
C LEU A 176 2.38 13.34 -26.80
N GLY A 177 1.74 12.18 -27.00
CA GLY A 177 1.54 11.63 -28.34
C GLY A 177 2.88 11.28 -29.02
N LEU A 178 3.76 10.59 -28.29
CA LEU A 178 5.09 10.23 -28.75
C LEU A 178 5.04 9.35 -30.01
N THR A 179 5.99 9.53 -30.91
CA THR A 179 6.17 8.62 -32.05
C THR A 179 6.72 7.27 -31.59
N ASN A 180 6.56 6.23 -32.40
CA ASN A 180 7.10 4.89 -32.11
C ASN A 180 8.61 4.92 -31.85
N GLU A 181 9.36 5.72 -32.61
CA GLU A 181 10.81 5.88 -32.44
C GLU A 181 11.17 6.57 -31.12
N GLN A 182 10.44 7.62 -30.73
CA GLN A 182 10.64 8.30 -29.45
C GLN A 182 10.34 7.36 -28.28
N GLN A 183 9.25 6.59 -28.37
CA GLN A 183 8.86 5.61 -27.37
C GLN A 183 9.95 4.55 -27.17
N GLN A 184 10.49 3.99 -28.26
CA GLN A 184 11.59 3.04 -28.20
C GLN A 184 12.85 3.63 -27.55
N LYS A 185 13.22 4.88 -27.88
CA LYS A 185 14.36 5.56 -27.26
C LYS A 185 14.16 5.74 -25.75
N ILE A 186 12.97 6.17 -25.34
CA ILE A 186 12.61 6.34 -23.92
C ILE A 186 12.62 5.00 -23.19
N ASP A 187 12.16 3.92 -23.81
CA ASP A 187 12.18 2.58 -23.21
C ASP A 187 13.63 2.07 -23.01
N VAL A 188 14.54 2.35 -23.96
CA VAL A 188 15.97 2.05 -23.80
C VAL A 188 16.59 2.89 -22.68
N MET A 189 16.33 4.20 -22.62
CA MET A 189 16.78 5.07 -21.53
C MET A 189 16.30 4.54 -20.18
N ARG A 190 15.02 4.14 -20.10
CA ARG A 190 14.42 3.58 -18.89
C ARG A 190 15.10 2.28 -18.48
N ALA A 191 15.35 1.37 -19.42
CA ALA A 191 16.04 0.11 -19.11
C ALA A 191 17.45 0.37 -18.55
N ASN A 192 18.16 1.35 -19.11
CA ASN A 192 19.48 1.77 -18.64
C ASN A 192 19.41 2.43 -17.25
N PHE A 193 18.40 3.27 -17.01
CA PHE A 193 18.14 3.87 -15.71
C PHE A 193 17.85 2.82 -14.62
N GLU A 194 16.97 1.86 -14.91
CA GLU A 194 16.65 0.76 -14.01
C GLU A 194 17.91 -0.10 -13.70
N LYS A 195 18.75 -0.38 -14.71
CA LYS A 195 20.03 -1.06 -14.52
C LYS A 195 21.00 -0.26 -13.64
N LYS A 196 21.10 1.06 -13.83
CA LYS A 196 21.96 1.95 -13.03
C LYS A 196 21.54 1.97 -11.56
N ILE A 197 20.24 2.11 -11.28
CA ILE A 197 19.70 2.04 -9.91
C ILE A 197 19.99 0.67 -9.29
N ALA A 198 19.80 -0.42 -10.05
CA ALA A 198 20.05 -1.76 -9.56
C ALA A 198 21.54 -1.98 -9.20
N ALA A 199 22.45 -1.53 -10.06
CA ALA A 199 23.90 -1.61 -9.83
C ALA A 199 24.33 -0.78 -8.61
N GLU A 200 23.81 0.44 -8.44
CA GLU A 200 24.12 1.28 -7.27
C GLU A 200 23.55 0.67 -5.98
N ALA A 201 22.31 0.16 -6.03
CA ALA A 201 21.72 -0.54 -4.91
C ALA A 201 22.53 -1.79 -4.50
N GLU A 202 23.14 -2.47 -5.47
CA GLU A 202 24.04 -3.60 -5.23
C GLU A 202 25.40 -3.16 -4.68
N ALA A 203 26.00 -2.10 -5.20
CA ALA A 203 27.24 -1.53 -4.65
C ALA A 203 27.07 -1.14 -3.17
N ARG A 204 25.93 -0.56 -2.80
CA ARG A 204 25.60 -0.22 -1.40
C ARG A 204 25.41 -1.46 -0.51
N ARG A 205 25.05 -2.64 -1.07
CA ARG A 205 24.96 -3.90 -0.29
C ARG A 205 26.31 -4.33 0.26
N GLY A 206 27.39 -4.09 -0.48
CA GLY A 206 28.74 -4.45 -0.04
C GLY A 206 29.17 -3.72 1.23
N GLN A 207 28.62 -2.53 1.48
CA GLN A 207 29.04 -1.65 2.58
C GLN A 207 28.15 -1.72 3.83
N GLN A 208 26.86 -2.04 3.70
CA GLN A 208 25.93 -2.05 4.83
C GLN A 208 25.21 -3.40 4.90
N GLY A 209 25.54 -4.22 5.90
CA GLY A 209 24.96 -5.55 6.17
C GLY A 209 23.45 -5.59 6.47
N ALA A 210 22.64 -4.70 5.90
CA ALA A 210 21.21 -4.59 6.11
C ALA A 210 20.41 -5.25 4.97
N ARG A 211 20.36 -6.58 4.99
CA ARG A 211 19.63 -7.47 4.05
C ARG A 211 18.10 -7.25 3.94
N ARG A 212 17.49 -6.29 4.65
CA ARG A 212 16.03 -6.18 4.76
C ARG A 212 15.39 -4.90 4.19
N MET A 213 16.16 -3.94 3.68
CA MET A 213 15.61 -2.73 3.05
C MET A 213 15.58 -2.80 1.51
N LEU A 214 15.99 -3.94 0.94
CA LEU A 214 16.35 -4.11 -0.47
C LEU A 214 15.23 -4.66 -1.35
N ARG A 215 14.04 -4.07 -1.26
CA ARG A 215 13.12 -4.10 -2.40
C ARG A 215 12.71 -2.66 -2.69
N GLN A 216 13.50 -2.06 -3.58
CA GLN A 216 13.35 -0.74 -4.18
C GLN A 216 13.76 0.40 -3.25
N MET A 217 15.07 0.69 -3.20
CA MET A 217 15.42 2.09 -2.95
C MET A 217 14.77 2.89 -4.08
N PRO A 218 13.95 3.90 -3.77
CA PRO A 218 13.49 4.82 -4.79
C PRO A 218 14.72 5.45 -5.46
N PRO A 219 14.62 5.83 -6.75
CA PRO A 219 15.66 6.63 -7.35
C PRO A 219 15.92 7.88 -6.50
N THR A 220 17.16 8.36 -6.45
CA THR A 220 17.45 9.65 -5.83
C THR A 220 16.87 10.79 -6.67
N ARG A 221 16.74 11.97 -6.07
CA ARG A 221 16.31 13.18 -6.79
C ARG A 221 17.21 13.46 -7.99
N GLU A 222 18.53 13.38 -7.78
CA GLU A 222 19.53 13.57 -8.82
C GLU A 222 19.39 12.56 -9.95
N GLN A 223 19.21 11.27 -9.62
CA GLN A 223 18.97 10.22 -10.61
C GLN A 223 17.72 10.53 -11.46
N MET A 224 16.61 10.92 -10.84
CA MET A 224 15.40 11.31 -11.59
C MET A 224 15.60 12.57 -12.42
N GLN A 225 16.35 13.55 -11.91
CA GLN A 225 16.71 14.76 -12.65
C GLN A 225 17.48 14.42 -13.92
N THR A 226 18.53 13.60 -13.81
CA THR A 226 19.32 13.14 -14.97
C THR A 226 18.44 12.42 -15.98
N PHE A 227 17.57 11.51 -15.52
CA PHE A 227 16.67 10.79 -16.40
C PHE A 227 15.68 11.72 -17.12
N ILE A 228 15.12 12.72 -16.42
CA ILE A 228 14.23 13.71 -17.04
C ILE A 228 14.97 14.53 -18.10
N GLU A 229 16.19 14.97 -17.83
CA GLU A 229 16.99 15.71 -18.82
C GLU A 229 17.34 14.85 -20.05
N GLU A 230 17.65 13.56 -19.87
CA GLU A 230 17.83 12.63 -20.99
C GLU A 230 16.56 12.50 -21.83
N VAL A 231 15.40 12.35 -21.19
CA VAL A 231 14.11 12.27 -21.88
C VAL A 231 13.81 13.54 -22.68
N LYS A 232 14.10 14.73 -22.14
CA LYS A 232 13.89 16.01 -22.83
C LYS A 232 14.65 16.11 -24.17
N THR A 233 15.77 15.40 -24.33
CA THR A 233 16.54 15.40 -25.59
C THR A 233 15.86 14.65 -26.74
N VAL A 234 14.87 13.81 -26.43
CA VAL A 234 14.13 12.99 -27.41
C VAL A 234 12.83 13.67 -27.86
N LEU A 235 12.36 14.65 -27.10
CA LEU A 235 11.12 15.37 -27.36
C LEU A 235 11.37 16.51 -28.36
N ASP A 236 10.39 16.76 -29.23
CA ASP A 236 10.38 17.97 -30.05
C ASP A 236 10.00 19.21 -29.20
N GLU A 237 10.12 20.41 -29.78
CA GLU A 237 9.85 21.67 -29.05
C GLU A 237 8.43 21.76 -28.49
N ALA A 238 7.42 21.27 -29.23
CA ALA A 238 6.02 21.33 -28.82
C ALA A 238 5.75 20.33 -27.68
N GLN A 239 6.26 19.11 -27.80
CA GLN A 239 6.20 18.08 -26.77
C GLN A 239 6.96 18.50 -25.51
N LEU A 240 8.15 19.09 -25.64
CA LEU A 240 8.96 19.57 -24.53
C LEU A 240 8.24 20.65 -23.73
N LYS A 241 7.60 21.61 -24.41
CA LYS A 241 6.79 22.64 -23.76
C LYS A 241 5.64 22.02 -22.97
N LYS A 242 4.87 21.13 -23.58
CA LYS A 242 3.75 20.43 -22.93
C LYS A 242 4.23 19.56 -21.76
N PHE A 243 5.36 18.90 -21.90
CA PHE A 243 5.96 18.09 -20.87
C PHE A 243 6.35 18.91 -19.63
N ASN A 244 7.00 20.07 -19.83
CA ASN A 244 7.36 20.96 -18.73
C ASN A 244 6.11 21.52 -18.02
N GLU A 245 5.09 21.91 -18.78
CA GLU A 245 3.81 22.36 -18.22
C GLU A 245 3.15 21.27 -17.35
N LEU A 246 3.07 20.04 -17.85
CA LEU A 246 2.52 18.91 -17.10
C LEU A 246 3.36 18.58 -15.85
N LEU A 247 4.68 18.71 -15.94
CA LEU A 247 5.58 18.49 -14.81
C LEU A 247 5.37 19.57 -13.74
N GLU A 248 5.25 20.84 -14.13
CA GLU A 248 4.95 21.97 -13.24
C GLU A 248 3.57 21.84 -12.57
N GLN A 249 2.54 21.45 -13.33
CA GLN A 249 1.19 21.21 -12.80
C GLN A 249 1.19 20.15 -11.70
N ARG A 250 2.13 19.19 -11.74
CA ARG A 250 2.30 18.21 -10.67
C ARG A 250 3.13 18.70 -9.48
N GLY A 251 3.68 19.92 -9.52
CA GLY A 251 4.62 20.44 -8.52
C GLY A 251 6.08 20.13 -8.84
N GLY A 252 6.42 20.00 -10.12
CA GLY A 252 7.77 19.72 -10.60
C GLY A 252 8.26 18.31 -10.24
N LEU A 253 9.58 18.16 -10.17
CA LEU A 253 10.20 16.90 -9.76
C LEU A 253 9.81 16.49 -8.33
N ASP A 254 9.62 17.44 -7.42
CA ASP A 254 9.23 17.17 -6.04
C ASP A 254 7.80 16.59 -5.96
N GLY A 255 6.91 17.08 -6.81
CA GLY A 255 5.58 16.50 -7.00
C GLY A 255 5.59 15.09 -7.56
N LEU A 256 6.50 14.82 -8.50
CA LEU A 256 6.67 13.52 -9.15
C LEU A 256 7.29 12.47 -8.21
N MET A 257 8.24 12.88 -7.37
CA MET A 257 8.86 12.05 -6.34
C MET A 257 7.98 11.85 -5.10
N GLY A 258 6.96 12.70 -4.94
CA GLY A 258 6.23 12.86 -3.69
C GLY A 258 7.13 13.54 -2.66
N ALA A 259 6.68 14.66 -2.11
CA ALA A 259 7.47 15.44 -1.15
C ALA A 259 8.09 14.52 -0.07
N PRO A 260 9.42 14.63 0.18
CA PRO A 260 10.12 13.82 1.17
C PRO A 260 9.55 14.12 2.57
N GLY A 261 8.53 13.35 2.96
CA GLY A 261 7.69 13.61 4.15
C GLY A 261 6.21 13.23 3.99
N GLY A 262 5.75 12.91 2.77
CA GLY A 262 4.33 12.85 2.41
C GLY A 262 3.53 11.58 2.73
N ALA A 263 4.09 10.52 3.33
CA ALA A 263 3.26 9.38 3.75
C ALA A 263 2.40 9.68 4.99
N ALA A 264 2.81 10.66 5.81
CA ALA A 264 1.98 11.24 6.85
C ALA A 264 1.16 12.47 6.34
N GLY A 265 1.50 13.01 5.17
CA GLY A 265 0.85 14.19 4.57
C GLY A 265 -0.52 13.91 3.93
N ARG A 266 -0.80 12.67 3.51
CA ARG A 266 -2.15 12.30 3.01
C ARG A 266 -3.22 12.25 4.12
N PHE A 267 -2.79 12.30 5.39
CA PHE A 267 -3.63 12.54 6.58
C PHE A 267 -3.03 13.64 7.48
N GLY A 268 -2.21 14.53 6.92
CA GLY A 268 -1.40 15.48 7.68
C GLY A 268 -1.96 16.89 7.59
N ARG A 269 -2.63 17.32 8.66
CA ARG A 269 -3.04 18.70 9.05
C ARG A 269 -3.83 19.59 8.06
N GLY A 270 -3.80 19.34 6.74
CA GLY A 270 -4.69 19.94 5.75
C GLY A 270 -5.78 18.99 5.23
N ALA A 271 -5.59 17.67 5.38
CA ALA A 271 -6.56 16.66 4.94
C ALA A 271 -7.65 16.31 5.98
N VAL A 272 -7.57 16.86 7.20
CA VAL A 272 -8.72 16.82 8.13
C VAL A 272 -9.81 17.78 7.63
N GLY A 273 -9.46 18.89 6.96
CA GLY A 273 -10.42 19.79 6.31
C GLY A 273 -11.13 19.19 5.09
N GLY A 274 -10.46 18.33 4.32
CA GLY A 274 -11.02 17.74 3.09
C GLY A 274 -12.00 16.58 3.30
N VAL A 275 -12.00 15.94 4.48
CA VAL A 275 -12.96 14.87 4.80
C VAL A 275 -14.25 15.42 5.42
N ILE A 276 -14.25 16.65 5.94
CA ILE A 276 -15.42 17.21 6.62
C ILE A 276 -16.63 17.36 5.67
N LEU A 277 -16.41 17.47 4.36
CA LEU A 277 -17.47 17.48 3.35
C LEU A 277 -17.48 16.24 2.42
N GLY A 278 -16.60 15.26 2.65
CA GLY A 278 -16.46 14.10 1.76
C GLY A 278 -15.90 14.41 0.35
N LEU A 279 -15.50 15.66 0.09
CA LEU A 279 -15.01 16.12 -1.20
C LEU A 279 -13.49 15.94 -1.30
N THR A 280 -13.08 14.74 -1.70
CA THR A 280 -11.67 14.49 -2.05
C THR A 280 -11.26 15.31 -3.29
N PRO A 281 -9.97 15.62 -3.51
CA PRO A 281 -9.50 16.28 -4.73
C PRO A 281 -10.00 15.59 -6.01
N ARG A 282 -10.06 14.25 -5.98
CA ARG A 282 -10.60 13.44 -7.06
C ARG A 282 -12.11 13.66 -7.28
N ALA A 283 -12.89 13.77 -6.20
CA ALA A 283 -14.31 14.09 -6.31
C ALA A 283 -14.54 15.50 -6.89
N MET A 284 -13.67 16.47 -6.57
CA MET A 284 -13.74 17.82 -7.14
C MET A 284 -13.38 17.84 -8.63
N GLU A 285 -12.45 17.00 -9.07
CA GLU A 285 -12.12 16.77 -10.49
C GLU A 285 -13.28 16.09 -11.22
N ASP A 286 -13.87 15.04 -10.62
CA ASP A 286 -15.00 14.30 -11.19
C ASP A 286 -16.24 15.20 -11.37
N MET A 287 -16.42 16.19 -10.50
CA MET A 287 -17.49 17.20 -10.59
C MET A 287 -17.16 18.36 -11.55
N LYS A 288 -15.99 18.37 -12.18
CA LYS A 288 -15.53 19.41 -13.11
C LYS A 288 -15.65 20.83 -12.54
N LEU A 289 -15.34 21.01 -11.25
CA LEU A 289 -15.42 22.32 -10.61
C LEU A 289 -14.41 23.31 -11.21
N THR A 290 -14.82 24.56 -11.36
CA THR A 290 -13.92 25.65 -11.77
C THR A 290 -12.90 25.97 -10.67
N GLU A 291 -11.78 26.59 -11.01
CA GLU A 291 -10.76 26.98 -10.03
C GLU A 291 -11.31 27.93 -8.95
N GLU A 292 -12.21 28.85 -9.33
CA GLU A 292 -12.90 29.71 -8.36
C GLU A 292 -13.77 28.90 -7.38
N GLN A 293 -14.47 27.85 -7.86
CA GLN A 293 -15.27 26.96 -7.02
C GLN A 293 -14.38 26.14 -6.07
N LYS A 294 -13.25 25.62 -6.56
CA LYS A 294 -12.25 24.93 -5.73
C LYS A 294 -11.72 25.85 -4.64
N ASN A 295 -11.42 27.10 -4.96
CA ASN A 295 -10.94 28.11 -4.01
C ASN A 295 -12.01 28.43 -2.94
N LYS A 296 -13.26 28.64 -3.34
CA LYS A 296 -14.37 28.84 -2.39
C LYS A 296 -14.61 27.63 -1.48
N LEU A 297 -14.55 26.42 -2.01
CA LEU A 297 -14.65 25.19 -1.20
C LEU A 297 -13.49 25.07 -0.21
N ASN A 298 -12.27 25.40 -0.63
CA ASN A 298 -11.11 25.41 0.26
C ASN A 298 -11.26 26.46 1.38
N GLU A 299 -11.80 27.64 1.07
CA GLU A 299 -12.09 28.67 2.07
C GLU A 299 -13.18 28.24 3.06
N LEU A 300 -14.28 27.65 2.57
CA LEU A 300 -15.34 27.08 3.40
C LEU A 300 -14.81 25.96 4.30
N ALA A 301 -13.96 25.07 3.77
CA ALA A 301 -13.33 24.01 4.55
C ALA A 301 -12.43 24.56 5.67
N ARG A 302 -11.70 25.67 5.41
CA ARG A 302 -10.91 26.36 6.45
C ARG A 302 -11.81 26.96 7.53
N LYS A 303 -12.84 27.72 7.14
CA LYS A 303 -13.81 28.32 8.08
C LYS A 303 -14.45 27.25 8.97
N LEU A 304 -14.90 26.14 8.37
CA LEU A 304 -15.51 25.03 9.10
C LEU A 304 -14.52 24.33 10.05
N GLN A 305 -13.25 24.20 9.65
CA GLN A 305 -12.21 23.66 10.52
C GLN A 305 -11.93 24.59 11.72
N ASP A 306 -11.94 25.91 11.51
CA ASP A 306 -11.74 26.90 12.57
C ASP A 306 -12.93 26.90 13.55
N GLU A 307 -14.16 26.85 13.03
CA GLU A 307 -15.38 26.71 13.85
C GLU A 307 -15.36 25.43 14.69
N GLN A 308 -14.95 24.29 14.13
CA GLN A 308 -14.80 23.04 14.88
C GLN A 308 -13.76 23.16 16.01
N GLN A 309 -12.64 23.85 15.76
CA GLN A 309 -11.64 24.10 16.81
C GLN A 309 -12.19 24.98 17.91
N GLN A 310 -12.95 26.03 17.57
CA GLN A 310 -13.61 26.89 18.55
C GLN A 310 -14.67 26.12 19.36
N ILE A 311 -15.47 25.26 18.73
CA ILE A 311 -16.45 24.41 19.42
C ILE A 311 -15.75 23.45 20.38
N LEU A 312 -14.69 22.79 19.94
CA LEU A 312 -13.90 21.89 20.79
C LEU A 312 -13.26 22.65 21.97
N GLN A 313 -12.79 23.88 21.74
CA GLN A 313 -12.24 24.71 22.81
C GLN A 313 -13.31 25.13 23.82
N LYS A 314 -14.47 25.61 23.36
CA LYS A 314 -15.61 25.91 24.24
C LYS A 314 -16.04 24.71 25.07
N TYR A 315 -16.13 23.52 24.44
CA TYR A 315 -16.46 22.29 25.16
C TYR A 315 -15.38 21.93 26.20
N ARG A 316 -14.10 22.13 25.86
CA ARG A 316 -12.98 21.92 26.78
C ARG A 316 -13.07 22.84 28.00
N ASP A 317 -13.45 24.10 27.80
CA ASP A 317 -13.60 25.08 28.87
C ASP A 317 -14.81 24.75 29.76
N LEU A 318 -15.95 24.38 29.17
CA LEU A 318 -17.13 23.91 29.93
C LEU A 318 -16.83 22.65 30.76
N VAL A 319 -16.02 21.72 30.22
CA VAL A 319 -15.56 20.55 30.98
C VAL A 319 -14.68 20.99 32.16
N LYS A 320 -13.79 21.98 31.98
CA LYS A 320 -12.97 22.49 33.09
C LYS A 320 -13.78 23.17 34.18
N GLU A 321 -14.86 23.87 33.83
CA GLU A 321 -15.73 24.55 34.81
C GLU A 321 -16.44 23.57 35.76
N VAL A 322 -16.69 22.33 35.34
CA VAL A 322 -17.35 21.31 36.17
C VAL A 322 -16.38 20.42 36.95
N LEU A 323 -15.08 20.48 36.65
CA LEU A 323 -14.05 19.67 37.28
C LEU A 323 -13.38 20.43 38.44
N THR A 324 -12.88 19.70 39.44
CA THR A 324 -11.98 20.31 40.42
C THR A 324 -10.65 20.70 39.75
N PRO A 325 -9.86 21.62 40.34
CA PRO A 325 -8.57 22.03 39.76
C PRO A 325 -7.65 20.86 39.43
N GLU A 326 -7.59 19.85 40.30
CA GLU A 326 -6.80 18.63 40.10
C GLU A 326 -7.31 17.78 38.94
N GLN A 327 -8.63 17.61 38.82
CA GLN A 327 -9.25 16.87 37.72
C GLN A 327 -9.08 17.59 36.38
N ALA A 328 -9.17 18.92 36.37
CA ALA A 328 -8.93 19.73 35.18
C ALA A 328 -7.48 19.55 34.68
N GLU A 329 -6.49 19.49 35.57
CA GLU A 329 -5.09 19.22 35.19
C GLU A 329 -4.93 17.81 34.59
N GLN A 330 -5.54 16.78 35.18
CA GLN A 330 -5.52 15.42 34.65
C GLN A 330 -6.17 15.34 33.26
N TYR A 331 -7.29 16.03 33.08
CA TYR A 331 -7.97 16.13 31.79
C TYR A 331 -7.09 16.79 30.72
N GLU A 332 -6.39 17.89 31.05
CA GLU A 332 -5.46 18.53 30.13
C GLU A 332 -4.31 17.61 29.70
N LYS A 333 -3.75 16.86 30.65
CA LYS A 333 -2.71 15.86 30.37
C LYS A 333 -3.24 14.76 29.46
N ALA A 334 -4.42 14.21 29.75
CA ALA A 334 -5.05 13.16 28.94
C ALA A 334 -5.34 13.63 27.50
N VAL A 335 -5.86 14.85 27.32
CA VAL A 335 -6.10 15.45 25.99
C VAL A 335 -4.78 15.63 25.23
N THR A 336 -3.74 16.12 25.91
CA THR A 336 -2.41 16.33 25.31
C THR A 336 -1.78 15.01 24.90
N GLU A 337 -1.78 14.00 25.77
CA GLU A 337 -1.28 12.67 25.45
C GLU A 337 -2.08 12.00 24.33
N MET A 338 -3.40 12.18 24.27
CA MET A 338 -4.22 11.62 23.19
C MET A 338 -3.85 12.27 21.86
N ARG A 339 -3.67 13.59 21.85
CA ARG A 339 -3.18 14.34 20.68
C ARG A 339 -1.80 13.85 20.25
N ASP A 340 -0.88 13.68 21.19
CA ASP A 340 0.47 13.20 20.90
C ASP A 340 0.48 11.75 20.45
N ARG A 341 -0.31 10.86 21.06
CA ARG A 341 -0.51 9.48 20.59
C ARG A 341 -1.09 9.44 19.18
N PHE A 342 -2.03 10.31 18.86
CA PHE A 342 -2.60 10.39 17.51
C PHE A 342 -1.55 10.90 16.50
N GLN A 343 -0.81 11.96 16.83
CA GLN A 343 0.27 12.48 16.00
C GLN A 343 1.41 11.46 15.83
N ASN A 344 1.79 10.77 16.90
CA ASN A 344 2.82 9.72 16.90
C ASN A 344 2.31 8.46 16.19
N ARG A 345 1.01 8.15 16.20
CA ARG A 345 0.44 7.09 15.37
C ARG A 345 0.46 7.47 13.89
N ILE A 346 0.23 8.73 13.55
CA ILE A 346 0.34 9.22 12.17
C ILE A 346 1.80 9.24 11.71
N ARG A 347 2.73 9.69 12.56
CA ARG A 347 4.18 9.76 12.25
C ARG A 347 4.91 8.42 12.34
N GLY A 348 4.50 7.56 13.28
CA GLY A 348 5.20 6.34 13.67
C GLY A 348 4.41 5.05 13.46
N GLY A 349 3.21 5.11 12.88
CA GLY A 349 2.30 3.98 12.69
C GLY A 349 2.73 2.99 11.61
N ARG A 350 3.92 2.37 11.74
CA ARG A 350 4.18 0.97 11.36
C ARG A 350 5.52 0.36 11.75
N ARG A 351 6.32 0.94 12.64
CA ARG A 351 7.55 0.28 13.13
C ARG A 351 7.77 0.58 14.60
N GLY A 352 7.47 -0.39 15.46
CA GLY A 352 7.92 -0.32 16.85
C GLY A 352 7.23 -1.31 17.77
N GLU A 353 5.93 -1.14 18.00
CA GLU A 353 5.36 -1.68 19.25
C GLU A 353 4.74 -3.07 19.20
N PHE A 354 4.44 -3.63 18.03
CA PHE A 354 3.91 -5.01 17.96
C PHE A 354 5.01 -6.09 17.90
N GLY A 355 6.29 -5.71 17.91
CA GLY A 355 7.41 -6.65 17.76
C GLY A 355 7.88 -7.35 19.04
N ASN A 356 7.44 -6.92 20.24
CA ASN A 356 8.03 -7.40 21.50
C ASN A 356 7.09 -8.16 22.44
N ARG A 357 5.84 -8.47 22.03
CA ARG A 357 4.91 -9.25 22.88
C ARG A 357 4.98 -10.78 22.73
N GLN A 358 5.92 -11.33 21.97
CA GLN A 358 6.08 -12.78 21.79
C GLN A 358 7.40 -13.35 22.36
N ARG A 359 8.06 -12.65 23.29
CA ARG A 359 9.31 -13.14 23.92
C ARG A 359 9.29 -13.13 25.45
N ARG A 360 8.11 -13.22 26.06
CA ARG A 360 7.93 -13.50 27.49
C ARG A 360 6.78 -14.49 27.66
N GLY A 361 7.13 -15.75 27.76
CA GLY A 361 6.25 -16.90 27.89
C GLY A 361 7.02 -18.09 27.37
N ASP A 362 7.26 -19.07 28.24
CA ASP A 362 8.02 -20.31 28.02
C ASP A 362 9.51 -20.22 28.36
N GLY A 363 9.77 -20.28 29.66
CA GLY A 363 11.09 -20.39 30.29
C GLY A 363 10.96 -20.43 31.81
N ALA A 364 9.94 -21.16 32.30
CA ALA A 364 9.84 -21.56 33.69
C ALA A 364 10.25 -23.03 33.73
N ASP A 365 11.55 -23.26 33.90
CA ASP A 365 12.12 -24.57 34.22
C ASP A 365 11.70 -24.94 35.64
N GLY A 366 10.49 -25.48 35.77
CA GLY A 366 10.04 -26.22 36.94
C GLY A 366 10.54 -27.66 36.84
N GLN A 367 11.73 -27.91 37.37
CA GLN A 367 12.27 -29.25 37.57
C GLN A 367 11.58 -29.88 38.79
N PRO A 368 10.87 -31.01 38.67
CA PRO A 368 10.24 -31.65 39.82
C PRO A 368 11.32 -32.24 40.75
N PRO A 369 11.17 -32.14 42.09
CA PRO A 369 12.11 -32.73 43.03
C PRO A 369 12.11 -34.25 42.94
N ALA A 370 13.29 -34.84 43.08
CA ALA A 370 13.48 -36.29 43.12
C ALA A 370 12.82 -36.92 44.36
N PRO A 371 12.31 -38.16 44.27
CA PRO A 371 11.72 -38.85 45.40
C PRO A 371 12.78 -39.21 46.46
N PRO A 372 12.42 -39.20 47.76
CA PRO A 372 13.32 -39.57 48.84
C PRO A 372 13.61 -41.08 48.86
N GLU A 373 14.85 -41.43 49.19
CA GLU A 373 15.32 -42.80 49.43
C GLU A 373 14.82 -43.38 50.76
#